data_AF-A0A8D8BDL8-F1
#
_entry.id   AF-A0A8D8BDL8-F1
#
_cell.length_a   1.000
_cell.length_b   1.000
_cell.length_c   1.000
_cell.angle_alpha   90.00
_cell.angle_beta   90.00
_cell.angle_gamma   90.00
#
_symmetry.space_group_name_H-M   'P 1'
#
loop_
_entity.id
_entity.type
_entity.pdbx_description
1 polymer ?
#
loop_
_entity_poly.entity_id
_entity_poly.type
_entity_poly.pdbx_seq_one_letter_code
_entity_poly.pdbx_strand_id
1 'polypeptide(L)'
;EDCKMFIYLSKKIAIPNNTRLNCIAWNKEQGYVAVGGEDGLLKVLKLEQATASTAQSGKALQPSNLSMNQTLEGHKSSIHVVTWNESQQKLTSSDRDGVIMVWMMYKGSWYEEMTNDRKKSTVR
;
A
#
# COMPACT_ATOMS: atom_id res chain seq x y z
N GLU A 1 6.83 4.49 32.14
CA GLU A 1 5.89 3.56 31.50
C GLU A 1 6.61 2.90 30.33
N ASP A 2 6.81 1.59 30.38
CA ASP A 2 7.55 0.87 29.34
C ASP A 2 6.67 0.67 28.10
N CYS A 3 7.09 1.26 26.99
CA CYS A 3 6.43 1.07 25.71
C CYS A 3 6.70 -0.36 25.22
N LYS A 4 5.74 -1.26 25.41
CA LYS A 4 5.84 -2.64 24.92
C LYS A 4 5.60 -2.66 23.41
N MET A 5 6.64 -3.00 22.65
CA MET A 5 6.52 -3.27 21.23
C MET A 5 6.14 -4.74 21.01
N PHE A 6 5.06 -4.97 20.28
CA PHE A 6 4.66 -6.31 19.85
C PHE A 6 4.99 -6.46 18.37
N ILE A 7 5.68 -7.55 18.02
CA ILE A 7 6.03 -7.87 16.64
C ILE A 7 5.19 -9.07 16.21
N TYR A 8 4.46 -8.93 15.11
CA TYR A 8 3.63 -9.98 14.53
C TYR A 8 4.17 -10.34 13.15
N LEU A 9 4.53 -11.61 12.96
CA LEU A 9 5.02 -12.12 11.68
C LEU A 9 3.92 -12.96 11.02
N SER A 10 3.50 -12.56 9.82
CA SER A 10 2.50 -13.27 9.05
C SER A 10 2.99 -13.49 7.63
N LYS A 11 3.32 -14.73 7.28
CA LYS A 11 3.70 -15.13 5.92
C LYS A 11 2.47 -15.29 5.01
N LYS A 12 1.58 -14.29 5.02
CA LYS A 12 0.35 -14.26 4.21
C LYS A 12 0.48 -13.40 2.95
N ILE A 13 1.60 -12.70 2.79
CA ILE A 13 1.84 -11.78 1.68
C ILE A 13 2.94 -12.39 0.80
N ALA A 14 2.56 -12.94 -0.35
CA ALA A 14 3.52 -13.34 -1.36
C ALA A 14 3.98 -12.09 -2.12
N ILE A 15 5.25 -11.75 -1.97
CA ILE A 15 5.96 -10.84 -2.87
C ILE A 15 6.49 -11.69 -4.01
N PRO A 16 6.07 -11.44 -5.27
CA PRO A 16 6.57 -12.22 -6.40
C PRO A 16 8.09 -12.08 -6.52
N ASN A 17 8.75 -13.14 -6.98
CA ASN A 17 10.16 -13.15 -7.37
C ASN A 17 11.17 -12.72 -6.29
N ASN A 18 10.78 -12.67 -5.01
CA ASN A 18 11.63 -12.14 -3.93
C ASN A 18 12.16 -10.73 -4.24
N THR A 19 11.35 -9.93 -4.94
CA THR A 19 11.67 -8.55 -5.34
C THR A 19 12.01 -7.70 -4.11
N ARG A 20 13.08 -6.90 -4.19
CA ARG A 20 13.44 -6.01 -3.10
C ARG A 20 12.41 -4.88 -2.97
N LEU A 21 12.02 -4.62 -1.74
CA LEU A 21 11.11 -3.53 -1.40
C LEU A 21 11.94 -2.30 -1.06
N ASN A 22 11.56 -1.15 -1.58
CA ASN A 22 12.29 0.11 -1.41
C ASN A 22 11.55 1.08 -0.48
N CYS A 23 10.22 1.03 -0.49
CA CYS A 23 9.39 1.96 0.27
C CYS A 23 8.11 1.31 0.78
N ILE A 24 7.62 1.82 1.89
CA ILE A 24 6.36 1.42 2.51
C ILE A 24 5.66 2.65 3.07
N ALA A 25 4.33 2.69 2.97
CA ALA A 25 3.51 3.75 3.53
C ALA A 25 2.25 3.17 4.17
N TRP A 26 1.90 3.66 5.36
CA TRP A 26 0.71 3.24 6.07
C TRP A 26 -0.34 4.36 6.07
N ASN A 27 -1.52 4.04 5.57
CA ASN A 27 -2.75 4.78 5.80
C ASN A 27 -3.43 4.27 7.08
N LYS A 28 -3.36 5.07 8.14
CA LYS A 28 -3.82 4.66 9.47
C LYS A 28 -5.34 4.73 9.60
N GLU A 29 -5.96 5.70 8.92
CA GLU A 29 -7.40 5.93 8.98
C GLU A 29 -8.20 4.76 8.38
N GLN A 30 -7.77 4.24 7.23
CA GLN A 30 -8.48 3.13 6.56
C GLN A 30 -7.80 1.77 6.70
N GLY A 31 -6.61 1.72 7.32
CA GLY A 31 -5.88 0.48 7.54
C GLY A 31 -5.21 -0.10 6.28
N TYR A 32 -4.86 0.75 5.31
CA TYR A 32 -4.11 0.31 4.11
C TYR A 32 -2.61 0.43 4.28
N VAL A 33 -1.86 -0.56 3.79
CA VAL A 33 -0.41 -0.51 3.66
C VAL A 33 -0.07 -0.58 2.19
N ALA A 34 0.67 0.39 1.68
CA ALA A 34 1.23 0.36 0.36
C ALA A 34 2.71 0.02 0.42
N VAL A 35 3.16 -0.81 -0.52
CA VAL A 35 4.52 -1.31 -0.60
C VAL A 35 5.00 -1.13 -2.04
N GLY A 36 6.12 -0.43 -2.21
CA GLY A 36 6.79 -0.25 -3.50
C GLY A 36 8.15 -0.96 -3.52
N GLY A 37 8.50 -1.57 -4.64
CA GLY A 37 9.74 -2.31 -4.83
C GLY A 37 10.39 -2.10 -6.20
N GLU A 38 11.33 -2.99 -6.52
CA GLU A 38 11.96 -3.06 -7.84
C GLU A 38 10.96 -3.50 -8.93
N ASP A 39 11.34 -3.31 -10.20
CA ASP A 39 10.58 -3.74 -11.38
C ASP A 39 9.11 -3.27 -11.42
N GLY A 40 8.83 -2.08 -10.86
CA GLY A 40 7.48 -1.52 -10.83
C GLY A 40 6.52 -2.20 -9.86
N LEU A 41 7.00 -3.06 -8.96
CA LEU A 41 6.15 -3.72 -7.99
C LEU A 41 5.52 -2.70 -7.02
N LEU A 42 4.23 -2.43 -7.20
CA LEU A 42 3.40 -1.70 -6.24
C LEU A 42 2.28 -2.60 -5.74
N LYS A 43 2.18 -2.76 -4.42
CA LYS A 43 1.08 -3.51 -3.79
C LYS A 43 0.38 -2.66 -2.74
N VAL A 44 -0.93 -2.79 -2.67
CA VAL A 44 -1.76 -2.25 -1.59
C VAL A 44 -2.44 -3.37 -0.86
N LEU A 45 -2.33 -3.34 0.46
CA LEU A 45 -2.88 -4.33 1.37
C LEU A 45 -3.82 -3.65 2.35
N LYS A 46 -4.88 -4.33 2.77
CA LYS A 46 -5.75 -3.86 3.85
C LYS A 46 -5.68 -4.79 5.04
N LEU A 47 -5.43 -4.21 6.21
CA LEU A 47 -5.44 -4.92 7.48
C LEU A 47 -6.79 -4.66 8.16
N GLU A 48 -7.58 -5.71 8.37
CA GLU A 48 -8.75 -5.61 9.23
C GLU A 48 -8.29 -5.59 10.70
N GLN A 49 -8.61 -4.52 11.40
CA GLN A 49 -8.48 -4.50 12.85
C GLN A 49 -9.61 -5.33 13.45
N ALA A 50 -9.27 -6.22 14.38
CA ALA A 50 -10.29 -6.92 15.16
C ALA A 50 -11.09 -5.86 15.94
N THR A 51 -12.32 -5.61 15.49
CA THR A 51 -13.22 -4.70 16.20
C THR A 51 -13.59 -5.34 17.54
N ALA A 52 -13.63 -4.52 18.60
CA ALA A 52 -13.89 -4.95 19.97
C ALA A 52 -15.21 -5.72 20.17
N SER A 53 -16.12 -5.73 19.19
CA SER A 53 -17.34 -6.55 19.20
C SER A 53 -17.09 -8.05 19.10
N THR A 54 -15.89 -8.48 18.67
CA THR A 54 -15.47 -9.89 18.71
C THR A 54 -14.65 -10.25 19.95
N ALA A 55 -14.37 -9.29 20.85
CA ALA A 55 -13.65 -9.50 22.09
C ALA A 55 -14.54 -10.07 23.22
N GLN A 56 -15.50 -10.94 22.88
CA GLN A 56 -16.13 -11.78 23.88
C GLN A 56 -15.10 -12.82 24.36
N SER A 57 -14.79 -12.72 25.65
CA SER A 57 -14.15 -13.71 26.52
C SER A 57 -12.79 -14.28 26.08
N GLY A 58 -11.71 -13.59 26.49
CA GLY A 58 -10.46 -14.24 26.90
C GLY A 58 -9.66 -15.02 25.85
N LYS A 59 -10.05 -15.00 24.57
CA LYS A 59 -9.24 -15.54 23.47
C LYS A 59 -8.20 -14.51 23.07
N ALA A 60 -6.95 -14.98 22.96
CA ALA A 60 -5.83 -14.23 22.42
C ALA A 60 -6.25 -13.43 21.17
N LEU A 61 -5.75 -12.20 21.04
CA LEU A 61 -5.96 -11.34 19.86
C LEU A 61 -5.82 -12.20 18.60
N GLN A 62 -6.94 -12.43 17.92
CA GLN A 62 -6.95 -13.14 16.65
C GLN A 62 -6.07 -12.34 15.69
N PRO A 63 -5.16 -13.00 14.95
CA PRO A 63 -4.30 -12.31 14.01
C PRO A 63 -5.14 -11.49 13.03
N SER A 64 -4.78 -10.21 12.84
CA SER A 64 -5.42 -9.36 11.83
C SER A 64 -5.40 -10.07 10.48
N ASN A 65 -6.58 -10.20 9.88
CA ASN A 65 -6.71 -10.80 8.56
C ASN A 65 -6.50 -9.73 7.49
N LEU A 66 -5.86 -10.14 6.40
CA LEU A 66 -5.67 -9.32 5.21
C LEU A 66 -6.97 -9.38 4.39
N SER A 67 -7.71 -8.28 4.31
CA SER A 67 -8.95 -8.22 3.50
C SER A 67 -8.69 -7.76 2.06
N MET A 68 -7.50 -7.23 1.77
CA MET A 68 -7.09 -6.84 0.42
C MET A 68 -5.59 -7.10 0.21
N ASN A 69 -5.23 -7.54 -0.99
CA ASN A 69 -3.85 -7.65 -1.48
C ASN A 69 -3.88 -7.45 -3.00
N GLN A 70 -3.85 -6.19 -3.41
CA GLN A 70 -3.93 -5.79 -4.81
C GLN A 70 -2.54 -5.36 -5.32
N THR A 71 -2.18 -5.80 -6.52
CA THR A 71 -1.04 -5.24 -7.25
C THR A 71 -1.54 -4.09 -8.12
N LEU A 72 -0.82 -2.96 -8.12
CA LEU A 72 -1.11 -1.79 -8.93
C LEU A 72 -0.12 -1.74 -10.09
N GLU A 73 -0.62 -1.89 -11.32
CA GLU A 73 0.21 -1.97 -12.53
C GLU A 73 0.31 -0.60 -13.19
N GLY A 74 1.51 -0.20 -13.60
CA GLY A 74 1.74 1.04 -14.33
C GLY A 74 3.21 1.45 -14.36
N HIS A 75 3.86 1.41 -13.20
CA HIS A 75 5.30 1.65 -13.09
C HIS A 75 6.10 0.57 -13.81
N LYS A 76 7.20 0.99 -14.46
CA LYS A 76 8.12 0.09 -15.19
C LYS A 76 9.51 0.05 -14.58
N SER A 77 9.75 0.91 -13.60
CA SER A 77 11.04 1.10 -12.96
C SER A 77 10.88 0.99 -11.45
N SER A 78 12.00 1.01 -10.74
CA SER A 78 12.04 0.90 -9.28
C SER A 78 11.23 2.02 -8.63
N ILE A 79 10.25 1.64 -7.82
CA ILE A 79 9.44 2.60 -7.05
C ILE A 79 10.27 3.07 -5.86
N HIS A 80 10.33 4.39 -5.66
CA HIS A 80 11.12 5.00 -4.59
C HIS A 80 10.26 5.69 -3.54
N VAL A 81 9.10 6.21 -3.94
CA VAL A 81 8.22 6.93 -3.03
C VAL A 81 6.80 6.42 -3.20
N VAL A 82 6.14 6.22 -2.07
CA VAL A 82 4.71 5.97 -1.99
C VAL A 82 4.20 6.78 -0.81
N THR A 83 3.11 7.52 -1.00
CA THR A 83 2.51 8.34 0.06
C THR A 83 0.99 8.33 -0.02
N TRP A 84 0.36 8.37 1.13
CA TRP A 84 -1.09 8.43 1.26
C TRP A 84 -1.55 9.86 1.43
N ASN A 85 -2.64 10.21 0.76
CA ASN A 85 -3.50 11.32 1.15
C ASN A 85 -4.74 10.72 1.79
N GLU A 86 -4.72 10.59 3.12
CA GLU A 86 -5.81 9.96 3.88
C GLU A 86 -7.13 10.74 3.71
N SER A 87 -7.07 12.07 3.76
CA SER A 87 -8.24 12.94 3.60
C SER A 87 -8.97 12.78 2.26
N GLN A 88 -8.23 12.56 1.17
CA GLN A 88 -8.79 12.44 -0.18
C GLN A 88 -8.90 10.99 -0.66
N GLN A 89 -8.50 10.02 0.17
CA GLN A 89 -8.50 8.59 -0.19
C GLN A 89 -7.66 8.30 -1.43
N LYS A 90 -6.51 8.97 -1.56
CA LYS A 90 -5.60 8.80 -2.70
C LYS A 90 -4.28 8.19 -2.27
N LEU A 91 -3.70 7.42 -3.17
CA LEU A 91 -2.31 6.99 -3.09
C LEU A 91 -1.53 7.71 -4.18
N THR A 92 -0.33 8.18 -3.87
CA THR A 92 0.60 8.67 -4.88
C THR A 92 1.86 7.82 -4.83
N SER A 93 2.34 7.42 -6.01
CA SER A 93 3.60 6.69 -6.16
C SER A 93 4.49 7.35 -7.20
N SER A 94 5.80 7.19 -7.04
CA SER A 94 6.78 7.59 -8.06
C SER A 94 7.90 6.58 -8.22
N ASP A 95 8.39 6.45 -9.46
CA ASP A 95 9.52 5.60 -9.81
C ASP A 95 10.78 6.37 -10.19
N ARG A 96 11.86 5.61 -10.38
CA ARG A 96 13.20 6.10 -10.75
C ARG A 96 13.23 6.88 -12.07
N ASP A 97 12.30 6.61 -12.98
CA ASP A 97 12.27 7.25 -14.30
C ASP A 97 11.48 8.57 -14.26
N GLY A 98 10.93 8.92 -13.09
CA GLY A 98 10.15 10.13 -12.85
C GLY A 98 8.70 10.01 -13.27
N VAL A 99 8.18 8.79 -13.43
CA VAL A 99 6.74 8.56 -13.54
C VAL A 99 6.13 8.75 -12.16
N ILE A 100 5.02 9.48 -12.11
CA ILE A 100 4.22 9.78 -10.94
C ILE A 100 2.79 9.35 -11.27
N MET A 101 2.25 8.47 -10.45
CA MET A 101 0.89 7.96 -10.57
C MET A 101 0.08 8.33 -9.33
N VAL A 102 -1.17 8.76 -9.55
CA VAL A 102 -2.17 8.94 -8.51
C VAL A 102 -3.20 7.84 -8.66
N TRP A 103 -3.51 7.17 -7.55
CA TRP A 103 -4.45 6.07 -7.49
C TRP A 103 -5.65 6.42 -6.62
N MET A 104 -6.81 5.87 -7.00
CA MET A 104 -8.05 6.04 -6.26
C MET A 104 -8.78 4.71 -6.07
N MET A 105 -9.56 4.62 -4.99
CA MET A 105 -10.47 3.50 -4.76
C MET A 105 -11.76 3.68 -5.57
N TYR A 106 -12.12 2.68 -6.37
CA TYR A 106 -13.39 2.64 -7.09
C TYR A 106 -13.97 1.22 -7.03
N LYS A 107 -15.24 1.09 -6.64
CA LYS A 107 -15.95 -0.22 -6.58
C LYS A 107 -15.16 -1.34 -5.86
N GLY A 108 -14.40 -1.00 -4.82
CA GLY A 108 -13.66 -1.98 -4.01
C GLY A 108 -12.29 -2.38 -4.57
N SER A 109 -11.76 -1.69 -5.58
CA SER A 109 -10.39 -1.86 -6.07
C SER A 109 -9.71 -0.52 -6.35
N TRP A 110 -8.39 -0.49 -6.24
CA TRP A 110 -7.56 0.66 -6.57
C TRP A 110 -7.32 0.75 -8.08
N TYR A 111 -7.41 1.95 -8.63
CA TYR A 111 -7.19 2.24 -10.05
C TYR A 111 -6.30 3.45 -10.23
N GLU A 112 -5.55 3.48 -11.33
CA GLU A 112 -4.85 4.69 -11.79
C GLU A 112 -5.89 5.76 -12.14
N GLU A 113 -5.74 6.93 -11.54
CA GLU A 113 -6.55 8.11 -11.82
C GLU A 113 -5.78 9.09 -12.72
N MET A 114 -4.50 9.28 -12.45
CA MET A 114 -3.65 10.22 -13.17
C MET A 114 -2.23 9.70 -13.29
N THR A 115 -1.60 9.96 -14.44
CA THR A 115 -0.16 9.75 -14.68
C THR A 115 0.43 10.99 -15.34
N ASN A 116 1.65 11.38 -14.95
CA ASN A 116 2.36 12.44 -15.66
C ASN A 116 2.86 11.95 -17.04
N ASP A 117 2.20 12.37 -18.13
CA ASP A 117 2.70 12.10 -19.47
C ASP A 117 3.81 13.10 -19.86
N ARG A 118 5.06 12.72 -19.60
CA ARG A 118 6.25 13.52 -19.94
C ARG A 118 6.49 13.64 -21.45
N LYS A 119 5.87 12.79 -22.28
CA LYS A 119 6.03 12.83 -23.75
C LYS A 119 5.09 13.83 -24.43
N LYS A 120 4.07 14.32 -23.73
CA LYS A 120 3.07 15.25 -24.27
C LYS A 120 3.29 16.71 -23.90
N SER A 121 4.14 16.97 -22.90
CA SER A 121 4.34 18.29 -22.30
C SER A 121 5.76 18.82 -22.58
N THR A 122 6.08 19.08 -23.84
CA THR A 122 7.23 19.95 -24.17
C THR A 122 6.74 21.40 -24.17
N VAL A 123 7.19 22.20 -23.20
CA VAL A 123 7.07 23.66 -23.28
C VAL A 123 8.04 24.11 -24.36
N ARG A 124 7.51 24.66 -25.46
CA ARG A 124 8.28 25.42 -26.44
C ARG A 124 8.18 26.90 -26.14
#